data_AF-A0AAN6TWK0-F1
#
_entry.id   AF-A0AAN6TWK0-F1
#
_cell.length_a   1.000
_cell.length_b   1.000
_cell.length_c   1.000
_cell.angle_alpha   90.00
_cell.angle_beta   90.00
_cell.angle_gamma   90.00
#
_symmetry.space_group_name_H-M   'P 1'
#
loop_
_entity.id
_entity.type
_entity.pdbx_description
1 polymer ?
#
loop_
_entity_poly.entity_id
_entity_poly.type
_entity_poly.pdbx_seq_one_letter_code
_entity_poly.pdbx_strand_id
1 'polypeptide(L)'
;MVLQSLAFISVWLATTLLVRHRGPSTAIAPHLVKFHNRSYSLLSFLLLLLILSPFPQHDTPARYVYHLSKFYEYLDILSVTASGGEVHLHFGFHHLTTPWLTFVRVLPHHGKVCEGWKWFAAANAAHHALMYAYFGGWSGVREVLLWTGEAQLGIGIAADAWAVWGRLARGEGVQELWRFAMSSGLLATYWVLHTREMRMRAREEAKRSREGQKEE
;
A
#
# COMPACT_ATOMS: atom_id res chain seq x y z
N MET A 1 7.77 -15.87 -0.87
CA MET A 1 6.56 -15.19 -0.37
C MET A 1 5.95 -15.87 0.85
N VAL A 2 5.56 -17.16 0.83
CA VAL A 2 4.94 -17.84 2.01
C VAL A 2 5.76 -17.71 3.30
N LEU A 3 7.03 -18.13 3.28
CA LEU A 3 7.92 -18.05 4.46
C LEU A 3 8.05 -16.61 4.98
N GLN A 4 8.08 -15.64 4.08
CA GLN A 4 8.13 -14.23 4.46
C GLN A 4 6.83 -13.84 5.18
N SER A 5 5.66 -14.15 4.61
CA SER A 5 4.37 -13.81 5.24
C SER A 5 4.23 -14.45 6.61
N LEU A 6 4.67 -15.71 6.76
CA LEU A 6 4.72 -16.38 8.07
C LEU A 6 5.65 -15.67 9.04
N ALA A 7 6.85 -15.27 8.61
CA ALA A 7 7.77 -14.53 9.45
C ALA A 7 7.17 -13.18 9.89
N PHE A 8 6.54 -12.43 8.98
CA PHE A 8 5.89 -11.17 9.31
C PHE A 8 4.73 -11.35 10.29
N ILE A 9 3.83 -12.31 10.03
CA ILE A 9 2.70 -12.61 10.92
C ILE A 9 3.20 -13.00 12.32
N SER A 10 4.24 -13.82 12.41
CA SER A 10 4.85 -14.20 13.69
C SER A 10 5.39 -12.99 14.46
N VAL A 11 6.10 -12.08 13.77
CA VAL A 11 6.60 -10.84 14.38
C VAL A 11 5.44 -9.95 14.82
N TRP A 12 4.42 -9.76 13.98
CA TRP A 12 3.26 -8.96 14.31
C TRP A 12 2.48 -9.53 15.51
N LEU A 13 2.29 -10.86 15.57
CA LEU A 13 1.67 -11.52 16.71
C LEU A 13 2.50 -11.32 17.98
N ALA A 14 3.81 -11.49 17.91
CA ALA A 14 4.71 -11.26 19.04
C ALA A 14 4.63 -9.81 19.56
N THR A 15 4.62 -8.82 18.65
CA THR A 15 4.42 -7.41 19.01
C THR A 15 3.07 -7.19 19.69
N THR A 16 2.00 -7.79 19.16
CA THR A 16 0.65 -7.69 19.73
C THR A 16 0.60 -8.25 21.16
N LEU A 17 1.18 -9.42 21.38
CA LEU A 17 1.25 -10.04 22.71
C LEU A 17 2.09 -9.18 23.67
N LEU A 18 3.23 -8.66 23.21
CA LEU A 18 4.08 -7.79 24.02
C LEU A 18 3.35 -6.53 24.48
N VAL A 19 2.65 -5.85 23.57
CA VAL A 19 1.87 -4.64 23.87
C VAL A 19 0.71 -4.95 24.82
N ARG A 20 0.05 -6.10 24.66
CA ARG A 20 -1.01 -6.53 25.60
C ARG A 20 -0.46 -6.78 27.01
N HIS A 21 0.74 -7.32 27.13
CA HIS A 21 1.35 -7.64 28.43
C HIS A 21 2.02 -6.44 29.11
N ARG A 22 2.67 -5.55 28.35
CA ARG A 22 3.51 -4.46 28.89
C ARG A 22 2.93 -3.06 28.68
N GLY A 23 1.83 -2.95 27.94
CA GLY A 23 1.28 -1.67 27.50
C GLY A 23 2.00 -1.13 26.24
N PRO A 24 1.40 -0.12 25.59
CA PRO A 24 1.98 0.52 24.40
C PRO A 24 3.17 1.41 24.74
N SER A 25 4.07 1.60 23.78
CA SER A 25 5.19 2.53 23.93
C SER A 25 4.73 3.96 23.62
N THR A 26 4.39 4.73 24.65
CA THR A 26 3.85 6.10 24.49
C THR A 26 4.91 7.18 24.39
N ALA A 27 6.12 6.94 24.93
CA ALA A 27 7.18 7.95 24.98
C ALA A 27 8.06 7.98 23.71
N ILE A 28 8.32 6.83 23.10
CA ILE A 28 9.31 6.71 22.02
C ILE A 28 8.65 6.48 20.66
N ALA A 29 7.62 5.62 20.62
CA ALA A 29 7.00 5.24 19.35
C ALA A 29 6.47 6.41 18.52
N PRO A 30 5.82 7.45 19.08
CA PRO A 30 5.31 8.56 18.27
C PRO A 30 6.41 9.35 17.54
N HIS A 31 7.58 9.50 18.16
CA HIS A 31 8.72 10.18 17.55
C HIS A 31 9.35 9.34 16.43
N LEU A 32 9.52 8.04 16.68
CA LEU A 32 10.03 7.10 15.68
C LEU A 32 9.07 7.00 14.48
N VAL A 33 7.77 6.93 14.71
CA VAL A 33 6.73 6.93 13.67
C VAL A 33 6.85 8.19 12.80
N LYS A 34 6.93 9.38 13.41
CA LYS A 34 7.07 10.62 12.64
C LYS A 34 8.36 10.66 11.83
N PHE A 35 9.49 10.23 12.41
CA PHE A 35 10.77 10.18 11.71
C PHE A 35 10.75 9.19 10.53
N HIS A 36 10.21 7.99 10.77
CA HIS A 36 9.98 6.97 9.75
C HIS A 36 9.13 7.52 8.61
N ASN A 37 7.98 8.13 8.91
CA ASN A 37 7.08 8.68 7.89
C ASN A 37 7.75 9.78 7.06
N ARG A 38 8.48 10.70 7.68
CA ARG A 38 9.23 11.75 6.94
C ARG A 38 10.28 11.15 6.01
N SER A 39 11.05 10.21 6.53
CA SER A 39 12.10 9.53 5.77
C SER A 39 11.51 8.73 4.61
N TYR A 40 10.42 8.01 4.86
CA TYR A 40 9.80 7.14 3.88
C TYR A 40 8.98 7.91 2.84
N SER A 41 8.49 9.11 3.16
CA SER A 41 7.97 10.06 2.17
C SER A 41 9.04 10.44 1.14
N LEU A 42 10.25 10.82 1.61
CA LEU A 42 11.37 11.13 0.72
C LEU A 42 11.79 9.91 -0.10
N LEU A 43 11.91 8.74 0.53
CA LEU A 43 12.28 7.49 -0.17
C LEU A 43 11.23 7.12 -1.22
N SER A 44 9.94 7.31 -0.95
CA SER A 44 8.86 7.07 -1.91
C SER A 44 8.93 8.03 -3.10
N PHE A 45 9.29 9.30 -2.87
CA PHE A 45 9.53 10.26 -3.94
C PHE A 45 10.75 9.90 -4.79
N LEU A 46 11.86 9.51 -4.18
CA LEU A 46 13.05 9.03 -4.91
C LEU A 46 12.75 7.75 -5.71
N LEU A 47 11.94 6.85 -5.15
CA LEU A 47 11.46 5.65 -5.83
C LEU A 47 10.58 6.00 -7.04
N LEU A 48 9.71 7.01 -6.93
CA LEU A 48 8.93 7.52 -8.06
C LEU A 48 9.86 8.00 -9.19
N LEU A 49 10.89 8.78 -8.87
CA LEU A 49 11.88 9.22 -9.87
C LEU A 49 12.61 8.04 -10.51
N LEU A 50 12.95 7.01 -9.73
CA LEU A 50 13.57 5.79 -10.24
C LEU A 50 12.64 5.02 -11.19
N ILE A 51 11.35 4.90 -10.86
CA ILE A 51 10.34 4.24 -11.70
C ILE A 51 10.11 4.99 -13.02
N LEU A 52 10.05 6.32 -12.95
CA LEU A 52 9.83 7.20 -14.11
C LEU A 52 11.09 7.44 -14.94
N SER A 53 12.25 6.95 -14.48
CA SER A 53 13.50 7.10 -15.19
C SER A 53 13.39 6.61 -16.63
N PRO A 54 13.83 7.41 -17.63
CA PRO A 54 13.84 7.01 -19.03
C PRO A 54 14.96 6.00 -19.34
N PHE A 55 15.94 5.88 -18.45
CA PHE A 55 17.10 5.02 -18.65
C PHE A 55 16.76 3.53 -18.51
N PRO A 56 16.96 2.69 -19.54
CA PRO A 56 16.60 1.27 -19.52
C PRO A 56 17.28 0.47 -18.39
N GLN A 57 18.52 0.81 -18.04
CA GLN A 57 19.26 0.14 -16.97
C GLN A 57 18.63 0.33 -15.58
N HIS A 58 17.72 1.30 -15.41
CA HIS A 58 17.00 1.51 -14.16
C HIS A 58 15.74 0.66 -14.03
N ASP A 59 15.24 0.02 -15.10
CA ASP A 59 13.97 -0.75 -15.04
C ASP A 59 14.05 -1.90 -14.04
N THR A 60 15.11 -2.71 -14.12
CA THR A 60 15.31 -3.85 -13.20
C THR A 60 15.48 -3.38 -11.75
N PRO A 61 16.42 -2.45 -11.43
CA PRO A 61 16.50 -1.89 -10.08
C PRO A 61 15.18 -1.32 -9.57
N ALA A 62 14.45 -0.55 -10.39
CA ALA A 62 13.18 0.04 -10.00
C ALA A 62 12.15 -1.00 -9.56
N ARG A 63 12.04 -2.12 -10.29
CA ARG A 63 11.12 -3.22 -9.94
C ARG A 63 11.46 -3.84 -8.58
N TYR A 64 12.74 -4.16 -8.37
CA TYR A 64 13.17 -4.80 -7.14
C TYR A 64 13.08 -3.85 -5.95
N VAL A 65 13.49 -2.58 -6.10
CA VAL A 65 13.35 -1.58 -5.03
C VAL A 65 11.88 -1.33 -4.71
N TYR A 66 11.01 -1.21 -5.71
CA TYR A 66 9.56 -1.07 -5.49
C TYR A 66 8.95 -2.27 -4.79
N HIS A 67 9.33 -3.49 -5.19
CA HIS A 67 8.87 -4.70 -4.49
C HIS A 67 9.38 -4.74 -3.04
N LEU A 68 10.66 -4.44 -2.82
CA LEU A 68 11.27 -4.40 -1.49
C LEU A 68 10.65 -3.35 -0.58
N SER A 69 10.24 -2.20 -1.12
CA SER A 69 9.55 -1.16 -0.36
C SER A 69 8.27 -1.68 0.28
N LYS A 70 7.56 -2.62 -0.36
CA LYS A 70 6.34 -3.23 0.21
C LYS A 70 6.59 -4.11 1.42
N PHE A 71 7.80 -4.66 1.57
CA PHE A 71 8.17 -5.34 2.82
C PHE A 71 8.56 -4.33 3.90
N TYR A 72 9.14 -3.19 3.52
CA TYR A 72 9.46 -2.13 4.46
C TYR A 72 8.19 -1.57 5.12
N GLU A 73 7.09 -1.49 4.38
CA GLU A 73 5.76 -1.05 4.87
C GLU A 73 5.21 -1.93 6.00
N TYR A 74 5.74 -3.14 6.23
CA TYR A 74 5.41 -3.91 7.42
C TYR A 74 5.71 -3.18 8.73
N LEU A 75 6.68 -2.26 8.72
CA LEU A 75 6.98 -1.41 9.85
C LEU A 75 5.78 -0.55 10.26
N ASP A 76 4.87 -0.21 9.35
CA ASP A 76 3.69 0.58 9.66
C ASP A 76 2.75 -0.19 10.58
N ILE A 77 2.48 -1.47 10.26
CA ILE A 77 1.65 -2.36 11.07
C ILE A 77 2.27 -2.56 12.45
N LEU A 78 3.59 -2.79 12.50
CA LEU A 78 4.30 -2.96 13.76
C LEU A 78 4.28 -1.67 14.59
N SER A 79 4.41 -0.52 13.95
CA SER A 79 4.42 0.78 14.63
C SER A 79 3.04 1.17 15.16
N VAL A 80 1.97 0.95 14.39
CA VAL A 80 0.59 1.12 14.84
C VAL A 80 0.32 0.21 16.04
N THR A 81 0.67 -1.07 15.92
CA THR A 81 0.49 -2.04 17.02
C THR A 81 1.29 -1.65 18.26
N ALA A 82 2.58 -1.31 18.12
CA ALA A 82 3.46 -0.91 19.21
C ALA A 82 2.99 0.36 19.94
N SER A 83 2.32 1.26 19.22
CA SER A 83 1.73 2.49 19.77
C SER A 83 0.36 2.25 20.43
N GLY A 84 -0.15 1.01 20.41
CA GLY A 84 -1.47 0.66 20.95
C GLY A 84 -2.63 1.01 20.01
N GLY A 85 -2.36 1.33 18.74
CA GLY A 85 -3.38 1.59 17.74
C GLY A 85 -4.03 0.30 17.23
N GLU A 86 -5.27 0.43 16.77
CA GLU A 86 -5.99 -0.68 16.15
C GLU A 86 -5.60 -0.82 14.67
N VAL A 87 -5.26 -2.05 14.26
CA VAL A 87 -5.04 -2.38 12.85
C VAL A 87 -6.38 -2.75 12.21
N HIS A 88 -6.95 -1.82 11.45
CA HIS A 88 -8.18 -2.07 10.71
C HIS A 88 -7.99 -3.10 9.58
N LEU A 89 -9.09 -3.75 9.19
CA LEU A 89 -9.09 -4.84 8.22
C LEU A 89 -8.45 -4.47 6.88
N HIS A 90 -8.81 -3.33 6.29
CA HIS A 90 -8.24 -2.85 5.03
C HIS A 90 -6.72 -2.68 5.15
N PHE A 91 -6.26 -2.02 6.22
CA PHE A 91 -4.85 -1.75 6.46
C PHE A 91 -4.04 -3.04 6.63
N GLY A 92 -4.52 -3.99 7.43
CA GLY A 92 -3.87 -5.29 7.63
C GLY A 92 -3.88 -6.16 6.37
N PHE A 93 -5.02 -6.23 5.66
CA PHE A 93 -5.13 -6.99 4.41
C PHE A 93 -4.21 -6.42 3.33
N HIS A 94 -4.19 -5.09 3.17
CA HIS A 94 -3.30 -4.41 2.25
C HIS A 94 -1.84 -4.77 2.52
N HIS A 95 -1.33 -4.53 3.74
CA HIS A 95 0.08 -4.77 4.05
C HIS A 95 0.47 -6.23 3.90
N LEU A 96 -0.41 -7.17 4.26
CA LEU A 96 -0.12 -8.60 4.10
C LEU A 96 -0.04 -9.04 2.63
N THR A 97 -0.84 -8.44 1.75
CA THR A 97 -1.02 -8.92 0.37
C THR A 97 -0.35 -8.05 -0.69
N THR A 98 0.02 -6.80 -0.40
CA THR A 98 0.72 -5.92 -1.36
C THR A 98 2.09 -6.47 -1.78
N PRO A 99 2.87 -7.13 -0.91
CA PRO A 99 4.06 -7.85 -1.35
C PRO A 99 3.74 -8.98 -2.34
N TRP A 100 2.62 -9.69 -2.18
CA TRP A 100 2.17 -10.68 -3.16
C TRP A 100 1.73 -10.03 -4.48
N LEU A 101 0.97 -8.93 -4.41
CA LEU A 101 0.57 -8.14 -5.57
C LEU A 101 1.80 -7.71 -6.39
N THR A 102 2.80 -7.13 -5.74
CA THR A 102 4.01 -6.65 -6.42
C THR A 102 4.91 -7.78 -6.88
N PHE A 103 4.96 -8.91 -6.16
CA PHE A 103 5.64 -10.12 -6.62
C PHE A 103 5.07 -10.59 -7.97
N VAL A 104 3.75 -10.66 -8.11
CA VAL A 104 3.11 -11.14 -9.36
C VAL A 104 3.08 -10.09 -10.45
N ARG A 105 2.93 -8.80 -10.11
CA ARG A 105 2.71 -7.72 -11.09
C ARG A 105 3.99 -7.03 -11.54
N VAL A 106 5.02 -6.99 -10.70
CA VAL A 106 6.20 -6.13 -10.93
C VAL A 106 7.43 -6.94 -11.27
N LEU A 107 7.67 -8.05 -10.57
CA LEU A 107 8.87 -8.84 -10.79
C LEU A 107 8.78 -9.70 -12.07
N PRO A 108 9.92 -9.94 -12.74
CA PRO A 108 9.97 -10.90 -13.84
C PRO A 108 9.62 -12.31 -13.36
N HIS A 109 8.84 -13.05 -14.14
CA HIS A 109 8.55 -14.46 -13.92
C HIS A 109 8.88 -15.23 -15.20
N HIS A 110 9.76 -16.23 -15.09
CA HIS A 110 10.30 -16.97 -16.25
C HIS A 110 10.82 -16.06 -17.38
N GLY A 111 11.52 -14.97 -17.01
CA GLY A 111 12.07 -14.00 -17.98
C GLY A 111 11.01 -13.06 -18.59
N LYS A 112 9.73 -13.20 -18.25
CA LYS A 112 8.64 -12.34 -18.74
C LYS A 112 8.28 -11.26 -17.73
N VAL A 113 8.26 -10.01 -18.20
CA VAL A 113 7.81 -8.86 -17.41
C VAL A 113 6.32 -8.64 -17.61
N CYS A 114 5.62 -8.21 -16.55
CA CYS A 114 4.25 -7.73 -16.68
C CYS A 114 4.25 -6.33 -17.31
N GLU A 115 3.57 -6.20 -18.45
CA GLU A 115 3.29 -4.92 -19.10
C GLU A 115 2.48 -4.01 -18.16
N GLY A 116 2.66 -2.70 -18.28
CA GLY A 116 1.88 -1.73 -17.52
C GLY A 116 2.22 -1.60 -16.03
N TRP A 117 3.22 -2.32 -15.51
CA TRP A 117 3.62 -2.26 -14.10
C TRP A 117 4.01 -0.84 -13.63
N LYS A 118 4.66 -0.05 -14.51
CA LYS A 118 5.12 1.32 -14.19
C LYS A 118 3.97 2.26 -13.84
N TRP A 119 2.83 2.15 -14.53
CA TRP A 119 1.68 3.02 -14.29
C TRP A 119 1.17 2.88 -12.86
N PHE A 120 0.95 1.64 -12.43
CA PHE A 120 0.55 1.35 -11.06
C PHE A 120 1.64 1.73 -10.05
N ALA A 121 2.89 1.32 -10.30
CA ALA A 121 3.98 1.57 -9.35
C ALA A 121 4.26 3.07 -9.17
N ALA A 122 4.21 3.86 -10.23
CA ALA A 122 4.37 5.31 -10.16
C ALA A 122 3.20 5.96 -9.42
N ALA A 123 1.95 5.61 -9.73
CA ALA A 123 0.79 6.16 -9.02
C ALA A 123 0.82 5.80 -7.53
N ASN A 124 1.19 4.56 -7.19
CA ASN A 124 1.35 4.11 -5.82
C ASN A 124 2.50 4.84 -5.10
N ALA A 125 3.69 4.95 -5.72
CA ALA A 125 4.83 5.66 -5.12
C ALA A 125 4.53 7.15 -4.91
N ALA A 126 3.83 7.78 -5.85
CA ALA A 126 3.36 9.16 -5.70
C ALA A 126 2.37 9.31 -4.53
N HIS A 127 1.37 8.43 -4.44
CA HIS A 127 0.45 8.43 -3.31
C HIS A 127 1.18 8.20 -1.98
N HIS A 128 2.11 7.25 -1.92
CA HIS A 128 2.90 6.98 -0.72
C HIS A 128 3.74 8.19 -0.32
N ALA A 129 4.40 8.88 -1.27
CA ALA A 129 5.15 10.10 -0.99
C ALA A 129 4.28 11.15 -0.27
N LEU A 130 3.04 11.35 -0.73
CA LEU A 130 2.08 12.28 -0.12
C LEU A 130 1.55 11.77 1.22
N MET A 131 1.11 10.51 1.27
CA MET A 131 0.53 9.88 2.45
C MET A 131 1.52 9.88 3.63
N TYR A 132 2.76 9.47 3.40
CA TYR A 132 3.78 9.48 4.43
C TYR A 132 4.21 10.91 4.80
N ALA A 133 4.15 11.87 3.89
CA ALA A 133 4.40 13.27 4.26
C ALA A 133 3.33 13.78 5.24
N TYR A 134 2.06 13.44 4.98
CA TYR A 134 0.95 13.74 5.88
C TYR A 134 1.14 13.08 7.25
N PHE A 135 1.42 11.77 7.30
CA PHE A 135 1.71 11.07 8.55
C PHE A 135 3.00 11.56 9.24
N GLY A 136 3.92 12.18 8.49
CA GLY A 136 5.10 12.88 9.00
C GLY A 136 4.82 14.28 9.57
N GLY A 137 3.59 14.78 9.41
CA GLY A 137 3.10 16.05 9.96
C GLY A 137 2.78 17.15 8.95
N TRP A 138 2.87 16.89 7.63
CA TRP A 138 2.53 17.90 6.63
C TRP A 138 1.04 17.84 6.24
N SER A 139 0.22 18.71 6.83
CA SER A 139 -1.23 18.76 6.58
C SER A 139 -1.63 19.26 5.20
N GLY A 140 -0.73 19.90 4.44
CA GLY A 140 -1.04 20.54 3.16
C GLY A 140 -1.49 19.60 2.04
N VAL A 141 -1.24 18.30 2.18
CA VAL A 141 -1.65 17.28 1.19
C VAL A 141 -2.94 16.56 1.58
N ARG A 142 -3.54 16.87 2.72
CA ARG A 142 -4.70 16.14 3.28
C ARG A 142 -5.85 16.02 2.28
N GLU A 143 -6.16 17.08 1.57
CA GLU A 143 -7.29 17.16 0.63
C GLU A 143 -7.14 16.20 -0.56
N VAL A 144 -5.90 15.90 -0.96
CA VAL A 144 -5.63 15.04 -2.13
C VAL A 144 -5.40 13.57 -1.77
N LEU A 145 -5.27 13.22 -0.49
CA LEU A 145 -4.94 11.84 -0.09
C LEU A 145 -6.01 10.84 -0.49
N LEU A 146 -7.28 11.18 -0.29
CA LEU A 146 -8.38 10.30 -0.69
C LEU A 146 -8.37 10.08 -2.21
N TRP A 147 -8.27 11.16 -2.97
CA TRP A 147 -8.27 11.11 -4.44
C TRP A 147 -7.08 10.34 -5.00
N THR A 148 -5.88 10.60 -4.49
CA THR A 148 -4.67 9.90 -4.93
C THR A 148 -4.69 8.43 -4.51
N GLY A 149 -5.29 8.10 -3.37
CA GLY A 149 -5.48 6.72 -2.89
C GLY A 149 -6.42 5.91 -3.78
N GLU A 150 -7.54 6.49 -4.21
CA GLU A 150 -8.46 5.86 -5.16
C GLU A 150 -7.88 5.80 -6.58
N ALA A 151 -7.22 6.88 -7.02
CA ALA A 151 -6.64 6.99 -8.36
C ALA A 151 -5.58 5.91 -8.62
N GLN A 152 -4.70 5.61 -7.65
CA GLN A 152 -3.68 4.57 -7.84
C GLN A 152 -4.30 3.18 -8.07
N LEU A 153 -5.44 2.86 -7.43
CA LEU A 153 -6.12 1.58 -7.59
C LEU A 153 -6.78 1.51 -8.97
N GLY A 154 -7.47 2.59 -9.38
CA GLY A 154 -8.06 2.71 -10.71
C GLY A 154 -7.03 2.62 -11.83
N ILE A 155 -5.91 3.33 -11.71
CA ILE A 155 -4.80 3.23 -12.67
C ILE A 155 -4.25 1.80 -12.73
N GLY A 156 -4.13 1.12 -11.58
CA GLY A 156 -3.68 -0.26 -11.52
C GLY A 156 -4.60 -1.22 -12.27
N ILE A 157 -5.91 -1.13 -12.06
CA ILE A 157 -6.91 -1.96 -12.74
C ILE A 157 -6.95 -1.64 -14.24
N ALA A 158 -6.94 -0.36 -14.61
CA ALA A 158 -6.95 0.06 -16.01
C ALA A 158 -5.69 -0.42 -16.76
N ALA A 159 -4.52 -0.35 -16.13
CA ALA A 159 -3.27 -0.84 -16.71
C ALA A 159 -3.27 -2.37 -16.90
N ASP A 160 -3.89 -3.13 -15.98
CA ASP A 160 -4.07 -4.57 -16.16
C ASP A 160 -5.03 -4.87 -17.31
N ALA A 161 -6.17 -4.19 -17.39
CA ALA A 161 -7.14 -4.36 -18.46
C ALA A 161 -6.53 -4.04 -19.84
N TRP A 162 -5.77 -2.95 -19.94
CA TRP A 162 -5.04 -2.57 -21.14
C TRP A 162 -4.02 -3.63 -21.56
N ALA A 163 -3.23 -4.15 -20.60
CA ALA A 163 -2.24 -5.20 -20.87
C ALA A 163 -2.92 -6.50 -21.33
N VAL A 164 -4.00 -6.93 -20.69
CA VAL A 164 -4.78 -8.11 -21.11
C VAL A 164 -5.34 -7.93 -22.52
N TRP A 165 -5.97 -6.78 -22.80
CA TRP A 165 -6.51 -6.46 -24.11
C TRP A 165 -5.42 -6.51 -25.20
N GLY A 166 -4.28 -5.84 -24.97
CA GLY A 166 -3.17 -5.80 -25.92
C GLY A 166 -2.63 -7.19 -26.25
N ARG A 167 -2.55 -8.08 -25.26
CA ARG A 167 -2.10 -9.47 -25.44
C ARG A 167 -3.08 -10.30 -26.24
N LEU A 168 -4.37 -10.22 -25.91
CA LEU A 168 -5.43 -10.93 -26.65
C LEU A 168 -5.50 -10.45 -28.11
N ALA A 169 -5.37 -9.14 -28.34
CA ALA A 169 -5.35 -8.56 -29.69
C ALA A 169 -4.15 -9.03 -30.53
N ARG A 170 -3.01 -9.33 -29.89
CA ARG A 170 -1.83 -9.92 -30.54
C ARG A 170 -1.90 -11.44 -30.71
N GLY A 171 -2.99 -12.07 -30.29
CA GLY A 171 -3.14 -13.53 -30.32
C GLY A 171 -2.22 -14.27 -29.34
N GLU A 172 -1.75 -13.60 -28.28
CA GLU A 172 -0.93 -14.25 -27.26
C GLU A 172 -1.78 -15.23 -26.43
N GLY A 173 -1.19 -16.37 -26.06
CA GLY A 173 -1.85 -17.38 -25.23
C GLY A 173 -2.17 -16.89 -23.80
N VAL A 174 -3.10 -17.58 -23.14
CA VAL A 174 -3.65 -17.19 -21.83
C VAL A 174 -2.74 -17.51 -20.62
N GLN A 175 -1.57 -18.11 -20.85
CA GLN A 175 -0.71 -18.72 -19.82
C GLN A 175 -0.15 -17.73 -18.77
N GLU A 176 -0.25 -16.42 -19.01
CA GLU A 176 0.17 -15.37 -18.07
C GLU A 176 -1.00 -14.49 -17.58
N LEU A 177 -2.23 -14.74 -18.06
CA LEU A 177 -3.38 -13.91 -17.69
C LEU A 177 -3.73 -14.01 -16.19
N TRP A 178 -3.36 -15.11 -15.55
CA TRP A 178 -3.55 -15.31 -14.12
C TRP A 178 -2.89 -14.21 -13.27
N ARG A 179 -1.77 -13.63 -13.73
CA ARG A 179 -1.06 -12.55 -13.02
C ARG A 179 -1.88 -11.27 -12.98
N PHE A 180 -2.50 -10.92 -14.11
CA PHE A 180 -3.41 -9.78 -14.21
C PHE A 180 -4.71 -10.03 -13.44
N ALA A 181 -5.26 -11.25 -13.52
CA ALA A 181 -6.43 -11.63 -12.74
C ALA A 181 -6.18 -11.53 -11.23
N MET A 182 -5.05 -12.04 -10.74
CA MET A 182 -4.66 -11.93 -9.34
C MET A 182 -4.40 -10.47 -8.92
N SER A 183 -3.69 -9.72 -9.75
CA SER A 183 -3.40 -8.30 -9.52
C SER A 183 -4.68 -7.47 -9.43
N SER A 184 -5.55 -7.56 -10.45
CA SER A 184 -6.83 -6.85 -10.50
C SER A 184 -7.77 -7.29 -9.39
N GLY A 185 -7.79 -8.58 -9.03
CA GLY A 185 -8.57 -9.10 -7.91
C GLY A 185 -8.14 -8.51 -6.56
N LEU A 186 -6.83 -8.43 -6.31
CA LEU A 186 -6.30 -7.79 -5.09
C LEU A 186 -6.59 -6.29 -5.07
N LEU A 187 -6.36 -5.58 -6.19
CA LEU A 187 -6.66 -4.14 -6.29
C LEU A 187 -8.15 -3.83 -6.09
N ALA A 188 -9.04 -4.61 -6.71
CA ALA A 188 -10.48 -4.47 -6.50
C ALA A 188 -10.87 -4.74 -5.04
N THR A 189 -10.24 -5.73 -4.40
CA THR A 189 -10.45 -6.00 -2.97
C THR A 189 -9.99 -4.83 -2.11
N TYR A 190 -8.82 -4.23 -2.40
CA TYR A 190 -8.34 -3.03 -1.71
C TYR A 190 -9.33 -1.89 -1.85
N TRP A 191 -9.83 -1.66 -3.06
CA TRP A 191 -10.82 -0.63 -3.32
C TRP A 191 -12.08 -0.83 -2.46
N VAL A 192 -12.67 -2.04 -2.52
CA VAL A 192 -13.88 -2.36 -1.74
C VAL A 192 -13.66 -2.17 -0.24
N LEU A 193 -12.53 -2.65 0.29
CA LEU A 193 -12.21 -2.52 1.71
C LEU A 193 -11.97 -1.06 2.11
N HIS A 194 -11.24 -0.29 1.29
CA HIS A 194 -10.98 1.12 1.52
C HIS A 194 -12.27 1.94 1.52
N THR A 195 -13.10 1.80 0.48
CA THR A 195 -14.38 2.50 0.39
C THR A 195 -15.31 2.12 1.54
N ARG A 196 -15.34 0.83 1.94
CA ARG A 196 -16.12 0.39 3.10
C ARG A 196 -15.65 1.10 4.37
N GLU A 197 -14.34 1.14 4.62
CA GLU A 197 -13.76 1.79 5.80
C GLU A 197 -14.07 3.29 5.84
N MET A 198 -13.88 4.00 4.72
CA MET A 198 -14.20 5.43 4.62
C MET A 198 -15.68 5.71 4.88
N ARG A 199 -16.59 4.86 4.38
CA ARG A 199 -18.03 4.98 4.66
C ARG A 199 -18.37 4.72 6.12
N MET A 200 -17.67 3.80 6.79
CA MET A 200 -17.87 3.55 8.22
C MET A 200 -17.42 4.75 9.05
N ARG A 201 -16.23 5.30 8.79
CA ARG A 201 -15.71 6.49 9.48
C ARG A 201 -16.63 7.71 9.31
N ALA A 202 -17.10 7.96 8.09
CA ALA A 202 -18.03 9.06 7.83
C ALA A 202 -19.36 8.91 8.60
N ARG A 203 -19.87 7.68 8.76
CA ARG A 203 -21.07 7.39 9.55
C ARG A 203 -20.83 7.61 11.06
N GLU A 204 -19.67 7.20 11.56
CA GLU A 204 -19.30 7.40 12.96
C GLU A 204 -19.13 8.89 13.30
N GLU A 205 -18.47 9.66 12.43
CA GLU A 205 -18.34 11.11 12.55
C GLU A 205 -19.73 11.78 12.57
N ALA A 206 -20.60 11.44 11.61
CA ALA A 206 -21.96 11.97 11.57
C ALA A 206 -22.78 11.62 12.81
N LYS A 207 -22.59 10.43 13.39
CA LYS A 207 -23.25 10.01 14.63
C LYS A 207 -22.75 10.83 15.82
N ARG A 208 -21.42 11.00 15.97
CA ARG A 208 -20.82 11.81 17.04
C ARG A 208 -21.28 13.28 16.99
N SER A 209 -21.35 13.87 15.79
CA SER A 209 -21.86 15.23 15.63
C SER A 209 -23.33 15.36 16.05
N ARG A 210 -24.16 14.34 15.82
CA ARG A 210 -25.58 14.33 16.24
C ARG A 210 -25.75 14.12 17.75
N GLU A 211 -24.87 13.35 18.37
CA GLU A 211 -24.91 13.10 19.82
C GLU A 211 -24.41 14.34 20.59
N GLY A 212 -23.33 14.98 20.14
CA GLY A 212 -22.84 16.23 20.74
C GLY A 212 -23.85 17.39 20.65
N GLN A 213 -24.66 17.45 19.59
CA GLN A 213 -25.75 18.43 19.45
C GLN A 213 -26.98 18.16 20.33
N LYS A 214 -27.08 16.99 20.96
CA LYS A 214 -28.17 16.66 21.90
C LYS A 214 -27.80 16.94 23.36
N GLU A 215 -26.52 17.17 23.63
CA GLU A 215 -25.99 17.45 24.97
C GLU A 215 -25.78 18.97 25.21
N GLU A 216 -25.97 19.80 24.17
CA GLU A 216 -26.08 21.27 24.24
C GLU A 216 -27.55 21.73 24.27
#